data_AF-A0A950WH99-F1
#
_entry.id   AF-A0A950WH99-F1
#
_cell.length_a   1.000
_cell.length_b   1.000
_cell.length_c   1.000
_cell.angle_alpha   90.00
_cell.angle_beta   90.00
_cell.angle_gamma   90.00
#
_symmetry.space_group_name_H-M   'P 1'
#
loop_
_entity.id
_entity.type
_entity.pdbx_description
1 polymer ?
#
loop_
_entity_poly.entity_id
_entity_poly.type
_entity_poly.pdbx_seq_one_letter_code
_entity_poly.pdbx_strand_id
1 'polypeptide(L)'
;MELPATEVAHTLGWRASSVYNLHSRYLREGATALLSRGRGGRHHALLSPEQERRLLASFVSRAQEGGVAEASLLRRAYEAEVAISWPRAPSAVY
;
A
#
# COMPACT_ATOMS: atom_id res chain seq x y z
N MET A 1 27.09 21.18 -16.06
CA MET A 1 27.86 19.95 -16.33
C MET A 1 26.95 18.79 -15.99
N GLU A 2 26.26 18.22 -16.98
CA GLU A 2 25.40 17.06 -16.77
C GLU A 2 26.28 15.81 -16.81
N LEU A 3 26.42 15.12 -15.66
CA LEU A 3 27.10 13.84 -15.63
C LEU A 3 26.21 12.79 -16.32
N PRO A 4 26.75 11.96 -17.21
CA PRO A 4 25.98 10.88 -17.82
C PRO A 4 25.50 9.90 -16.74
N ALA A 5 24.26 9.43 -16.86
CA ALA A 5 23.63 8.55 -15.86
C ALA A 5 24.42 7.25 -15.60
N THR A 6 25.21 6.80 -16.57
CA THR A 6 26.12 5.65 -16.47
C THR A 6 27.28 5.90 -15.50
N GLU A 7 27.84 7.11 -15.49
CA GLU A 7 28.93 7.50 -14.60
C GLU A 7 28.42 7.68 -13.17
N VAL A 8 27.23 8.28 -13.02
CA VAL A 8 26.51 8.36 -11.75
C VAL A 8 26.22 6.96 -11.21
N ALA A 9 25.74 6.05 -12.07
CA ALA A 9 25.43 4.68 -11.68
C ALA A 9 26.68 3.91 -11.23
N HIS A 10 27.78 4.01 -11.98
CA HIS A 10 29.05 3.37 -11.62
C HIS A 10 29.56 3.85 -10.25
N THR A 11 29.52 5.16 -10.01
CA THR A 11 30.00 5.77 -8.75
C THR A 11 29.14 5.35 -7.55
N LEU A 12 27.83 5.20 -7.73
CA LEU A 12 26.90 4.82 -6.66
C LEU A 12 26.74 3.30 -6.49
N GLY A 13 27.34 2.49 -7.36
CA GLY A 13 27.08 1.04 -7.41
C GLY A 13 25.65 0.70 -7.81
N TRP A 14 25.00 1.59 -8.57
CA TRP A 14 23.62 1.45 -9.02
C TRP A 14 23.55 0.92 -10.45
N ARG A 15 22.37 0.45 -10.85
CA ARG A 15 22.08 0.21 -12.26
C ARG A 15 21.79 1.54 -12.95
N ALA A 16 22.27 1.71 -14.19
CA ALA A 16 21.97 2.90 -14.99
C ALA A 16 20.46 3.15 -15.13
N SER A 17 19.66 2.09 -15.28
CA SER A 17 18.19 2.19 -15.33
C SER A 17 17.59 2.78 -14.05
N SER A 18 18.16 2.50 -12.87
CA SER A 18 17.71 3.09 -11.61
C SER A 18 17.97 4.60 -11.57
N VAL A 19 19.11 5.05 -12.10
CA VAL A 19 19.43 6.48 -12.20
C VAL A 19 18.48 7.18 -13.17
N TYR A 20 18.23 6.60 -14.36
CA TYR A 20 17.26 7.13 -15.32
C TYR A 20 15.85 7.22 -14.74
N ASN A 21 15.38 6.16 -14.08
CA ASN A 21 14.07 6.13 -13.45
C ASN A 21 13.95 7.18 -12.35
N LEU A 22 14.98 7.33 -11.51
CA LEU A 22 14.98 8.33 -10.45
C LEU A 22 15.02 9.76 -11.02
N HIS A 23 15.85 10.00 -12.03
CA HIS A 23 15.96 11.31 -12.69
C HIS A 23 14.63 11.69 -13.35
N SER A 24 14.04 10.79 -14.15
CA SER A 24 12.72 11.01 -14.76
C SER A 24 11.64 11.29 -13.71
N ARG A 25 11.65 10.54 -12.60
CA ARG A 25 10.72 10.75 -11.50
C ARG A 25 10.96 12.09 -10.77
N TYR A 26 12.21 12.48 -10.57
CA TYR A 26 12.57 13.76 -9.98
C TYR A 26 12.13 14.94 -10.84
N LEU A 27 12.26 14.87 -12.17
CA LEU A 27 11.78 15.91 -13.08
C LEU A 27 10.25 16.08 -13.02
N ARG A 28 9.52 15.02 -12.69
CA ARG A 28 8.04 15.03 -12.56
C ARG A 28 7.55 15.44 -11.17
N GLU A 29 8.22 14.97 -10.12
CA GLU A 29 7.73 15.01 -8.72
C GLU A 29 8.62 15.88 -7.81
N GLY A 30 9.72 16.43 -8.33
CA GLY A 30 10.71 17.18 -7.57
C GLY A 30 11.36 16.34 -6.47
N ALA A 31 11.74 16.98 -5.36
CA ALA A 31 12.39 16.34 -4.22
C ALA A 31 11.55 15.22 -3.58
N THR A 32 10.22 15.20 -3.78
CA THR A 32 9.36 14.12 -3.27
C THR A 32 9.67 12.76 -3.91
N ALA A 33 10.33 12.74 -5.08
CA ALA A 33 10.81 11.51 -5.72
C ALA A 33 11.86 10.76 -4.87
N LEU A 34 12.62 11.48 -4.05
CA LEU A 34 13.65 10.93 -3.16
C LEU A 34 13.06 10.35 -1.88
N LEU A 35 11.80 10.69 -1.56
CA LEU A 35 11.10 10.11 -0.43
C LEU A 35 10.69 8.69 -0.79
N SER A 36 11.09 7.74 0.06
CA SER A 36 10.60 6.37 -0.05
C SER A 36 9.09 6.38 0.16
N ARG A 37 8.30 5.96 -0.84
CA ARG A 37 6.92 5.53 -0.59
C ARG A 37 7.04 4.33 0.35
N GLY A 38 6.37 4.40 1.50
CA GLY A 38 6.41 3.34 2.51
C GLY A 38 6.27 1.95 1.89
N ARG A 39 6.98 0.98 2.47
CA ARG A 39 6.94 -0.42 2.01
C ARG A 39 5.51 -0.94 2.23
N GLY A 40 4.92 -1.56 1.21
CA GLY A 40 3.53 -2.02 1.23
C GLY A 40 2.60 -1.01 0.55
N GLY A 41 2.02 -1.43 -0.57
CA GLY A 41 1.00 -0.67 -1.29
C GLY A 41 -0.38 -1.30 -1.13
N ARG A 42 -1.42 -0.56 -1.49
CA ARG A 42 -2.80 -1.05 -1.51
C ARG A 42 -3.19 -1.71 -2.84
N HIS A 43 -2.21 -2.16 -3.64
CA HIS A 43 -2.45 -2.73 -4.97
C HIS A 43 -3.37 -3.96 -4.92
N HIS A 44 -3.27 -4.76 -3.84
CA HIS A 44 -4.12 -5.92 -3.60
C HIS A 44 -5.18 -5.67 -2.50
N ALA A 45 -5.44 -4.41 -2.14
CA ALA A 45 -6.49 -4.11 -1.17
C ALA A 45 -7.88 -4.30 -1.82
N LEU A 46 -8.70 -5.14 -1.22
CA LEU A 46 -10.07 -5.43 -1.71
C LEU A 46 -11.11 -4.40 -1.24
N LEU A 47 -10.76 -3.59 -0.23
CA LEU A 47 -11.61 -2.53 0.30
C LEU A 47 -10.94 -1.17 0.13
N SER A 48 -11.75 -0.14 -0.13
CA SER A 48 -11.30 1.25 -0.04
C SER A 48 -10.92 1.61 1.40
N PRO A 49 -10.06 2.62 1.62
CA PRO A 49 -9.74 3.10 2.96
C PRO A 49 -10.98 3.48 3.79
N GLU A 50 -12.03 4.02 3.16
CA GLU A 50 -13.30 4.39 3.80
C GLU A 50 -14.09 3.14 4.22
N GLN A 51 -14.17 2.12 3.37
CA GLN A 51 -14.85 0.85 3.68
C GLN A 51 -14.15 0.13 4.84
N GLU A 52 -12.82 0.04 4.78
CA GLU A 52 -12.01 -0.58 5.83
C GLU A 52 -12.19 0.14 7.18
N ARG A 53 -12.20 1.49 7.18
CA ARG A 53 -12.45 2.27 8.40
C ARG A 53 -13.84 2.03 8.98
N ARG A 54 -14.88 1.96 8.14
CA ARG A 54 -16.25 1.67 8.60
C ARG A 54 -16.35 0.28 9.22
N LEU A 55 -15.74 -0.72 8.60
CA LEU A 55 -15.68 -2.07 9.13
C LEU A 55 -15.02 -2.07 10.53
N LEU A 56 -13.83 -1.49 10.63
CA LEU A 56 -13.04 -1.48 11.87
C LEU A 56 -13.70 -0.68 13.00
N ALA A 57 -14.41 0.41 12.70
CA ALA A 57 -15.08 1.22 13.72
C ALA A 57 -16.00 0.40 14.64
N SER A 58 -16.73 -0.57 14.07
CA SER A 58 -17.62 -1.47 14.84
C SER A 58 -16.89 -2.44 15.77
N PHE A 59 -15.61 -2.73 15.50
CA PHE A 59 -14.77 -3.59 16.33
C PHE A 59 -14.01 -2.78 17.37
N VAL A 60 -13.55 -1.57 17.02
CA VAL A 60 -12.86 -0.67 17.95
C VAL A 60 -13.76 -0.27 19.13
N SER A 61 -15.03 0.04 18.87
CA SER A 61 -16.00 0.35 19.93
C SER A 61 -16.13 -0.81 20.95
N ARG A 62 -16.26 -2.04 20.45
CA ARG A 62 -16.37 -3.24 21.30
C ARG A 62 -15.08 -3.57 22.07
N ALA A 63 -13.93 -3.30 21.47
CA ALA A 63 -12.64 -3.50 22.11
C ALA A 63 -12.39 -2.49 23.24
N GLN A 64 -12.86 -1.25 23.08
CA GLN A 64 -12.73 -0.20 24.09
C GLN A 64 -13.58 -0.47 25.34
N GLU A 65 -14.66 -1.24 25.22
CA GLU A 65 -15.52 -1.67 26.33
C GLU A 65 -14.94 -2.84 27.14
N GLY A 66 -13.68 -3.25 26.87
CA GLY A 66 -13.04 -4.41 27.49
C GLY A 66 -13.39 -5.74 26.82
N GLY A 67 -14.06 -5.70 25.67
CA GLY A 67 -14.32 -6.88 24.86
C GLY A 67 -13.07 -7.40 24.15
N VAL A 68 -12.94 -8.73 24.05
CA VAL A 68 -11.90 -9.34 23.21
C VAL A 68 -12.30 -9.14 21.74
N ALA A 69 -11.48 -8.41 20.99
CA ALA A 69 -11.61 -8.34 19.54
C ALA A 69 -11.22 -9.71 18.95
N GLU A 70 -12.22 -10.56 18.72
CA GLU A 70 -11.98 -11.88 18.14
C GLU A 70 -11.62 -11.75 16.65
N ALA A 71 -10.37 -12.10 16.30
CA ALA A 71 -9.88 -12.03 14.93
C ALA A 71 -10.73 -12.85 13.94
N SER A 72 -11.36 -13.93 14.41
CA SER A 72 -12.25 -14.78 13.59
C SER A 72 -13.52 -14.01 13.15
N LEU A 73 -14.09 -13.20 14.03
CA LEU A 73 -15.29 -12.39 13.76
C LEU A 73 -14.95 -11.23 12.81
N LEU A 74 -13.79 -10.61 13.01
CA LEU A 74 -13.30 -9.58 12.10
C LEU A 74 -13.08 -10.15 10.69
N ARG A 75 -12.49 -11.35 10.58
CA ARG A 75 -12.31 -12.02 9.29
C ARG A 75 -13.64 -12.31 8.59
N ARG A 76 -14.64 -12.84 9.30
CA ARG A 76 -15.97 -13.09 8.72
C ARG A 76 -16.65 -11.81 8.26
N ALA A 77 -16.57 -10.74 9.05
CA ALA A 77 -17.14 -9.45 8.69
C ALA A 77 -16.43 -8.82 7.47
N TYR A 78 -15.09 -8.99 7.39
CA TYR A 78 -14.30 -8.58 6.24
C TYR A 78 -14.70 -9.35 4.97
N GLU A 79 -14.80 -10.67 5.04
CA GLU A 79 -15.23 -11.54 3.93
C GLU A 79 -16.61 -11.13 3.40
N ALA A 80 -17.56 -10.85 4.29
CA ALA A 80 -18.89 -10.39 3.92
C ALA A 80 -18.86 -9.02 3.20
N GLU A 81 -18.11 -8.05 3.73
CA GLU A 81 -17.98 -6.72 3.12
C GLU A 81 -17.30 -6.79 1.75
N VAL A 82 -16.28 -7.65 1.61
CA VAL A 82 -15.59 -7.91 0.34
C VAL A 82 -16.53 -8.58 -0.66
N ALA A 83 -17.35 -9.55 -0.25
CA ALA A 83 -18.31 -10.21 -1.14
C ALA A 83 -19.38 -9.25 -1.68
N ILE A 84 -19.83 -8.28 -0.86
CA ILE A 84 -20.76 -7.22 -1.27
C ILE A 84 -20.09 -6.25 -2.24
N SER A 85 -18.87 -5.82 -1.90
CA SER A 85 -18.12 -4.81 -2.67
C SER A 85 -17.55 -5.35 -3.97
N TRP A 86 -17.24 -6.65 -4.00
CA TRP A 86 -16.61 -7.33 -5.12
C TRP A 86 -17.19 -8.75 -5.34
N PRO A 87 -18.30 -8.87 -6.09
CA PRO A 87 -19.01 -10.14 -6.27
C PRO A 87 -18.23 -11.22 -7.06
N ARG A 88 -17.07 -10.88 -7.63
CA ARG A 88 -16.36 -11.70 -8.63
C ARG A 88 -15.01 -12.30 -8.19
N ALA A 89 -14.59 -12.19 -6.93
CA ALA A 89 -13.30 -12.78 -6.52
C ALA A 89 -13.36 -13.56 -5.19
N PRO A 90 -13.80 -14.83 -5.24
CA PRO A 90 -13.65 -15.75 -4.11
C PRO A 90 -12.18 -16.10 -3.79
N SER A 91 -11.26 -15.93 -4.74
CA SER A 91 -9.85 -16.36 -4.60
C SER A 91 -8.91 -15.38 -3.90
N ALA A 92 -9.39 -14.19 -3.54
CA ALA A 92 -8.56 -13.12 -3.00
C ALA A 92 -8.56 -13.03 -1.45
N VAL A 93 -9.40 -13.84 -0.77
CA VAL A 93 -9.51 -13.87 0.68
C VAL A 93 -9.10 -15.27 1.16
N TYR A 94 -7.98 -15.40 1.85
CA TYR A 94 -7.43 -16.66 2.41
C TYR A 94 -7.06 -16.46 3.89
#